data_AF-A0A8X6JKZ1-F1
#
_entry.id   AF-A0A8X6JKZ1-F1
#
_cell.length_a   1.000
_cell.length_b   1.000
_cell.length_c   1.000
_cell.angle_alpha   90.00
_cell.angle_beta   90.00
_cell.angle_gamma   90.00
#
_symmetry.space_group_name_H-M   'P 1'
#
loop_
_entity.id
_entity.type
_entity.pdbx_description
1 polymer ?
#
loop_
_entity_poly.entity_id
_entity_poly.type
_entity_poly.pdbx_seq_one_letter_code
_entity_poly.pdbx_strand_id
1 'polypeptide(L)'
;MIELENNDYPDIGTFYEANKVNSDEEYLNILRAGITCPRVFLKREPSEKWHNAFNPVLFSLLQSNTDIHFITEEYSCAAYVVEYVNKANRVISNLQRQIIKIMDEHSKFDIVEITRKMSIDMLNTEEMTSQEAE
;
A
#
# COMPACT_ATOMS: atom_id res chain seq x y z
N MET A 1 9.13 -13.04 -1.90
CA MET A 1 9.73 -11.84 -1.31
C MET A 1 10.27 -11.03 -2.49
N ILE A 2 9.60 -9.94 -2.86
CA ILE A 2 10.14 -9.03 -3.87
C ILE A 2 11.12 -8.16 -3.10
N GLU A 3 12.42 -8.32 -3.33
CA GLU A 3 13.42 -7.37 -2.86
C GLU A 3 13.16 -6.06 -3.60
N LEU A 4 12.43 -5.15 -2.96
CA LEU A 4 12.29 -3.79 -3.45
C LEU A 4 13.66 -3.14 -3.26
N GLU A 5 14.43 -3.01 -4.35
CA GLU A 5 15.69 -2.27 -4.35
C GLU A 5 15.43 -0.86 -3.81
N ASN A 6 15.89 -0.59 -2.58
CA ASN A 6 15.71 0.70 -1.95
C ASN A 6 16.83 1.65 -2.38
N ASN A 7 16.73 2.15 -3.61
CA ASN A 7 17.67 3.13 -4.15
C ASN A 7 17.21 4.54 -3.73
N ASP A 8 18.02 5.21 -2.93
CA ASP A 8 17.83 6.62 -2.58
C ASP A 8 18.56 7.50 -3.59
N TYR A 9 17.82 8.43 -4.20
CA TYR A 9 18.37 9.40 -5.13
C TYR A 9 18.32 10.80 -4.49
N PRO A 10 19.40 11.59 -4.57
CA PRO A 10 19.44 12.93 -3.97
C PRO A 10 18.55 13.92 -4.72
N ASP A 11 18.38 13.75 -6.03
CA ASP A 11 17.63 14.63 -6.91
C ASP A 11 17.11 13.86 -8.15
N ILE A 12 16.18 14.48 -8.87
CA ILE A 12 15.54 13.87 -10.04
C ILE A 12 16.51 13.60 -11.21
N GLY A 13 17.58 14.39 -11.35
CA GLY A 13 18.59 14.20 -12.38
C GLY A 13 19.39 12.93 -12.15
N THR A 14 19.84 12.70 -10.91
CA THR A 14 20.51 11.44 -10.54
C THR A 14 19.59 10.22 -10.76
N PHE A 15 18.30 10.37 -10.48
CA PHE A 15 17.29 9.34 -10.78
C PHE A 15 17.18 9.07 -12.28
N TYR A 16 17.13 10.12 -13.11
CA TYR A 16 17.08 9.99 -14.58
C TYR A 16 18.30 9.28 -15.15
N GLU A 17 19.51 9.65 -14.72
CA GLU A 17 20.74 9.00 -15.17
C GLU A 17 20.76 7.51 -14.82
N ALA A 18 20.41 7.16 -13.58
CA ALA A 18 20.38 5.77 -13.13
C ALA A 18 19.35 4.91 -13.88
N ASN A 19 18.22 5.51 -14.28
CA ASN A 19 17.12 4.82 -14.97
C ASN A 19 17.10 5.05 -16.48
N LYS A 20 18.13 5.70 -17.03
CA LYS A 20 18.27 6.01 -18.47
C LYS A 20 17.09 6.79 -19.05
N VAL A 21 16.54 7.71 -18.27
CA VAL A 21 15.48 8.64 -18.69
C VAL A 21 16.15 9.90 -19.22
N ASN A 22 15.87 10.28 -20.46
CA ASN A 22 16.62 11.32 -21.17
C ASN A 22 15.95 12.70 -21.10
N SER A 23 14.67 12.77 -20.72
CA SER A 23 13.93 14.02 -20.59
C SER A 23 12.69 13.90 -19.69
N ASP A 24 12.20 15.03 -19.20
CA ASP A 24 10.93 15.11 -18.48
C ASP A 24 9.75 14.60 -19.31
N GLU A 25 9.77 14.79 -20.63
CA GLU A 25 8.71 14.30 -21.51
C GLU A 25 8.69 12.77 -21.57
N GLU A 26 9.88 12.15 -21.64
CA GLU A 26 10.02 10.69 -21.58
C GLU A 26 9.51 10.15 -20.24
N TYR A 27 9.89 10.78 -19.12
CA TYR A 27 9.39 10.44 -17.79
C TYR A 27 7.86 10.50 -17.72
N LEU A 28 7.27 11.61 -18.20
CA LEU A 28 5.82 11.80 -18.21
C LEU A 28 5.11 10.78 -19.10
N ASN A 29 5.70 10.39 -20.22
CA ASN A 29 5.12 9.37 -21.11
C ASN A 29 5.15 7.97 -20.47
N ILE A 30 6.25 7.63 -19.77
CA ILE A 30 6.33 6.39 -18.98
C ILE A 30 5.25 6.38 -17.89
N LEU A 31 5.11 7.46 -17.14
CA LEU A 31 4.05 7.58 -16.12
C LEU A 31 2.65 7.40 -16.73
N ARG A 32 2.38 8.08 -17.85
CA ARG A 32 1.08 8.01 -18.55
C ARG A 32 0.73 6.62 -19.06
N ALA A 33 1.73 5.83 -19.48
CA ALA A 33 1.50 4.50 -20.01
C ALA A 33 0.80 3.56 -18.99
N GLY A 34 1.00 3.78 -17.68
CA GLY A 34 0.37 2.99 -16.62
C GLY A 34 -0.94 3.56 -16.06
N ILE A 35 -1.39 4.74 -16.49
CA ILE A 35 -2.54 5.43 -15.91
C ILE A 35 -3.80 5.10 -16.71
N THR A 36 -4.67 4.28 -16.13
CA THR A 36 -5.95 3.85 -16.73
C THR A 36 -7.16 4.70 -16.31
N CYS A 37 -7.01 5.54 -15.28
CA CYS A 37 -8.05 6.40 -14.73
C CYS A 37 -7.47 7.76 -14.34
N PRO A 38 -8.29 8.84 -14.24
CA PRO A 38 -7.82 10.13 -13.77
C PRO A 38 -7.13 10.02 -12.40
N ARG A 39 -5.85 10.39 -12.34
CA ARG A 39 -5.04 10.39 -11.10
C ARG A 39 -4.38 11.73 -10.89
N VAL A 40 -4.31 12.14 -9.63
CA VAL A 40 -3.56 13.31 -9.18
C VAL A 40 -2.22 12.83 -8.63
N PHE A 41 -1.12 13.36 -9.18
CA PHE A 41 0.22 13.16 -8.65
C PHE A 41 0.68 14.46 -8.01
N LEU A 42 1.12 14.38 -6.76
CA LEU A 42 1.76 15.50 -6.09
C LEU A 42 3.21 15.58 -6.57
N LYS A 43 3.69 16.81 -6.78
CA LYS A 43 5.11 17.03 -7.03
C LYS A 43 5.88 16.58 -5.79
N ARG A 44 6.90 15.75 -5.99
CA ARG A 44 7.79 15.23 -4.95
C ARG A 44 9.22 15.22 -5.45
N GLU A 45 10.16 15.44 -4.54
CA GLU A 45 11.57 15.08 -4.74
C GLU A 45 11.78 13.58 -4.44
N PRO A 46 12.78 12.92 -5.03
CA PRO A 46 13.04 11.50 -4.75
C PRO A 46 13.30 11.19 -3.26
N SER A 47 13.83 12.16 -2.50
CA SER A 47 14.02 12.08 -1.05
C SER A 47 12.69 12.07 -0.26
N GLU A 48 11.61 12.55 -0.86
CA GLU A 48 10.28 12.61 -0.25
C GLU A 48 9.46 11.33 -0.51
N LYS A 49 10.04 10.30 -1.12
CA LYS A 49 9.30 9.07 -1.52
C LYS A 49 8.59 8.36 -0.37
N TRP A 50 9.11 8.47 0.85
CA TRP A 50 8.55 7.86 2.06
C TRP A 50 7.64 8.77 2.88
N HIS A 51 7.41 10.00 2.44
CA HIS A 51 6.57 10.94 3.17
C HIS A 51 5.12 10.88 2.64
N ASN A 52 4.16 10.81 3.57
CA ASN A 52 2.75 10.93 3.24
C ASN A 52 2.42 12.37 2.82
N ALA A 53 1.42 12.51 1.96
CA ALA A 53 0.91 13.82 1.60
C ALA A 53 0.19 14.43 2.79
N PHE A 54 0.63 15.57 3.27
CA PHE A 54 0.01 16.25 4.41
C PHE A 54 -0.43 17.67 4.04
N ASN A 55 -1.43 18.15 4.77
CA ASN A 55 -1.83 19.56 4.74
C ASN A 55 -1.18 20.25 5.94
N PRO A 56 -0.34 21.28 5.75
CA PRO A 56 0.37 21.94 6.87
C PRO A 56 -0.55 22.47 7.97
N VAL A 57 -1.74 22.97 7.61
CA VAL A 57 -2.72 23.47 8.57
C VAL A 57 -3.31 22.31 9.37
N LEU A 58 -3.79 21.26 8.71
CA LEU A 58 -4.33 20.08 9.40
C LEU A 58 -3.28 19.41 10.28
N PHE A 59 -2.05 19.29 9.78
CA PHE A 59 -0.94 18.73 10.53
C PHE A 59 -0.65 19.56 11.79
N SER A 60 -0.68 20.90 11.70
CA SER A 60 -0.46 21.77 12.87
C SER A 60 -1.58 21.67 13.91
N LEU A 61 -2.82 21.40 13.48
CA LEU A 61 -4.00 21.33 14.34
C LEU A 61 -4.19 19.96 14.99
N LEU A 62 -4.05 18.89 14.20
CA LEU A 62 -4.27 17.51 14.63
C LEU A 62 -3.02 16.89 15.25
N GLN A 63 -1.84 17.37 14.83
CA GLN A 63 -0.53 16.84 15.25
C GLN A 63 -0.43 15.32 15.07
N SER A 64 -1.08 14.79 14.03
CA SER A 64 -1.10 13.38 13.69
C SER A 64 -0.63 13.17 12.25
N ASN A 65 -0.12 11.97 11.96
CA ASN A 65 0.04 11.53 10.59
C ASN A 65 -1.29 11.67 9.86
N THR A 66 -1.26 12.25 8.67
CA THR A 66 -2.45 12.52 7.86
C THR A 66 -2.22 11.91 6.50
N ASP A 67 -3.02 10.91 6.16
CA ASP A 67 -3.01 10.30 4.83
C ASP A 67 -4.13 10.91 3.98
N ILE A 68 -3.77 11.84 3.10
CA ILE A 68 -4.72 12.62 2.30
C ILE A 68 -4.78 12.04 0.88
N HIS A 69 -5.99 11.67 0.46
CA HIS A 69 -6.28 11.17 -0.89
C HIS A 69 -7.19 12.12 -1.66
N PHE A 70 -6.92 12.27 -2.96
CA PHE A 70 -7.80 12.99 -3.88
C PHE A 70 -8.81 12.04 -4.50
N ILE A 71 -10.09 12.38 -4.36
CA ILE A 71 -11.18 11.69 -5.04
C ILE A 71 -11.40 12.38 -6.39
N THR A 72 -11.09 11.68 -7.48
CA THR A 72 -11.19 12.21 -8.84
C THR A 72 -12.49 11.86 -9.55
N GLU A 73 -13.29 10.96 -8.98
CA GLU A 73 -14.54 10.47 -9.56
C GLU A 73 -15.55 10.07 -8.46
N GLU A 74 -16.83 10.31 -8.69
CA GLU A 74 -17.86 10.26 -7.63
C GLU A 74 -18.08 8.82 -7.11
N TYR A 75 -17.99 7.81 -7.97
CA TYR A 75 -18.15 6.42 -7.56
C TYR A 75 -16.95 5.92 -6.75
N SER A 76 -15.77 6.48 -6.98
CA SER A 76 -14.56 6.19 -6.22
C SER A 76 -14.71 6.57 -4.74
N CYS A 77 -15.46 7.62 -4.42
CA CYS A 77 -15.82 7.96 -3.04
C CYS A 77 -16.67 6.87 -2.39
N ALA A 78 -17.74 6.45 -3.06
CA ALA A 78 -18.63 5.42 -2.55
C ALA A 78 -17.89 4.07 -2.39
N ALA A 79 -17.07 3.70 -3.37
CA ALA A 79 -16.22 2.52 -3.31
C ALA A 79 -15.26 2.58 -2.12
N TYR A 80 -14.57 3.71 -1.92
CA TYR A 80 -13.67 3.91 -0.78
C TYR A 80 -14.38 3.73 0.56
N VAL A 81 -15.55 4.35 0.75
CA VAL A 81 -16.32 4.22 1.99
C VAL A 81 -16.75 2.77 2.21
N VAL A 82 -17.23 2.09 1.17
CA VAL A 82 -17.63 0.68 1.23
C VAL A 82 -16.43 -0.21 1.57
N GLU A 83 -15.28 0.01 0.96
CA GLU A 83 -14.04 -0.73 1.26
C GLU A 83 -13.58 -0.51 2.70
N TYR A 84 -13.63 0.74 3.18
CA TYR A 84 -13.25 1.10 4.54
C TYR A 84 -14.14 0.41 5.58
N VAL A 85 -15.46 0.50 5.43
CA VAL A 85 -16.42 -0.16 6.34
C VAL A 85 -16.24 -1.68 6.31
N ASN A 86 -15.92 -2.25 5.15
CA ASN A 86 -15.73 -3.69 4.99
C ASN A 86 -14.29 -4.17 5.28
N LYS A 87 -13.37 -3.30 5.67
CA LYS A 87 -11.96 -3.65 5.88
C LYS A 87 -11.78 -4.80 6.87
N ALA A 88 -12.41 -4.70 8.04
CA ALA A 88 -12.36 -5.75 9.06
C ALA A 88 -13.00 -7.07 8.57
N ASN A 89 -14.14 -6.98 7.89
CA ASN A 89 -14.84 -8.13 7.32
C ASN A 89 -13.99 -8.85 6.25
N ARG A 90 -13.21 -8.10 5.46
CA ARG A 90 -12.31 -8.65 4.45
C ARG A 90 -11.17 -9.44 5.09
N VAL A 91 -10.56 -8.91 6.15
CA VAL A 91 -9.51 -9.61 6.93
C VAL A 91 -10.07 -10.93 7.49
N ILE A 92 -11.23 -10.88 8.14
CA ILE A 92 -11.87 -12.07 8.73
C ILE A 92 -12.24 -13.09 7.64
N SER A 93 -12.79 -12.66 6.49
CA SER A 93 -13.14 -13.54 5.38
C SER A 93 -11.92 -14.20 4.73
N ASN A 94 -10.80 -13.46 4.62
CA ASN A 94 -9.54 -14.02 4.13
C ASN A 94 -8.97 -15.05 5.12
N LEU A 95 -9.04 -14.75 6.41
CA LEU A 95 -8.62 -15.64 7.48
C LEU A 95 -9.40 -16.95 7.46
N GLN A 96 -10.74 -16.89 7.37
CA GLN A 96 -11.59 -18.08 7.25
C GLN A 96 -11.24 -18.93 6.03
N ARG A 97 -10.97 -18.30 4.89
CA ARG A 97 -10.52 -19.01 3.68
C ARG A 97 -9.18 -19.70 3.87
N GLN A 98 -8.23 -19.06 4.56
CA GLN A 98 -6.95 -19.68 4.90
C GLN A 98 -7.13 -20.87 5.86
N ILE A 99 -8.01 -20.76 6.86
CA ILE A 99 -8.32 -21.87 7.77
C ILE A 99 -8.86 -23.08 7.00
N ILE A 100 -9.85 -22.87 6.15
CA ILE A 100 -10.45 -23.95 5.33
C ILE A 100 -9.36 -24.59 4.46
N LYS A 101 -8.51 -23.78 3.82
CA LYS A 101 -7.40 -24.28 3.00
C LYS A 101 -6.42 -25.14 3.81
N ILE A 102 -6.03 -24.69 5.01
CA ILE A 102 -5.13 -25.45 5.90
C ILE A 102 -5.78 -26.76 6.34
N MET A 103 -7.08 -26.75 6.63
CA MET A 103 -7.84 -27.96 6.99
C MET A 103 -7.92 -28.96 5.85
N ASP A 104 -8.14 -28.50 4.62
CA ASP A 104 -8.19 -29.34 3.43
C ASP A 104 -6.82 -29.94 3.09
N GLU A 105 -5.74 -29.15 3.21
CA GLU A 105 -4.36 -29.58 2.93
C GLU A 105 -3.79 -30.49 4.04
N HIS A 106 -4.26 -30.33 5.27
CA HIS A 106 -3.77 -31.05 6.44
C HIS A 106 -4.90 -31.70 7.25
N SER A 107 -5.50 -32.75 6.69
CA SER A 107 -6.62 -33.52 7.27
C SER A 107 -6.38 -34.20 8.63
N LYS A 108 -5.16 -34.10 9.17
CA LYS A 108 -4.75 -34.67 10.47
C LYS A 108 -4.40 -33.61 11.52
N PHE A 109 -4.41 -32.33 11.18
CA PHE A 109 -4.11 -31.29 12.17
C PHE A 109 -5.20 -31.24 13.22
N ASP A 110 -4.78 -31.24 14.48
CA ASP A 110 -5.66 -30.91 15.60
C ASP A 110 -5.94 -29.40 15.62
N ILE A 111 -7.03 -28.99 16.25
CA ILE A 111 -7.50 -27.60 16.28
C ILE A 111 -6.43 -26.64 16.84
N VAL A 112 -5.56 -27.14 17.73
CA VAL A 112 -4.43 -26.40 18.30
C VAL A 112 -3.33 -26.15 17.27
N GLU A 113 -3.06 -27.11 16.37
CA GLU A 113 -2.07 -26.96 15.29
C GLU A 113 -2.55 -25.99 14.21
N ILE A 114 -3.84 -26.06 13.86
CA ILE A 114 -4.47 -25.11 12.93
C ILE A 114 -4.39 -23.69 13.50
N THR A 115 -4.74 -23.52 14.78
CA THR A 115 -4.69 -22.21 15.45
C THR A 115 -3.25 -21.66 15.50
N ARG A 116 -2.25 -22.50 15.77
CA ARG A 116 -0.84 -22.07 15.79
C ARG A 116 -0.34 -21.65 14.42
N LYS A 117 -0.64 -22.45 13.38
CA LYS A 117 -0.28 -22.13 11.99
C LYS A 117 -0.90 -20.80 11.55
N MET A 118 -2.18 -20.61 11.88
CA MET A 118 -2.91 -19.38 11.62
C MET A 118 -2.34 -18.17 12.36
N SER A 119 -1.99 -18.29 13.65
CA SER A 119 -1.34 -17.19 14.40
C SER A 119 0.00 -16.77 13.78
N ILE A 120 0.80 -17.74 13.32
CA ILE A 120 2.07 -17.44 12.63
C ILE A 120 1.79 -16.72 11.30
N ASP A 121 0.83 -17.20 10.51
CA ASP A 121 0.49 -16.59 9.22
C ASP A 121 -0.12 -15.18 9.39
N MET A 122 -0.89 -14.94 10.46
CA MET A 122 -1.40 -13.61 10.82
C MET A 122 -0.27 -12.66 11.22
N LEU A 123 0.65 -13.08 12.09
CA LEU A 123 1.81 -12.26 12.51
C LEU A 123 2.67 -11.88 11.30
N ASN A 124 2.93 -12.83 10.40
CA ASN A 124 3.67 -12.57 9.15
C ASN A 124 2.92 -11.62 8.20
N THR A 125 1.58 -11.61 8.26
CA THR A 125 0.77 -10.68 7.47
C THR A 125 0.80 -9.28 8.07
N GLU A 126 0.71 -9.15 9.39
CA GLU A 126 0.83 -7.86 10.09
C GLU A 126 2.20 -7.21 9.87
N GLU A 127 3.30 -7.97 9.93
CA GLU A 127 4.65 -7.45 9.63
C GLU A 127 4.78 -6.89 8.20
N MET A 128 3.99 -7.40 7.25
CA MET A 128 3.92 -6.91 5.87
C MET A 128 2.93 -5.75 5.69
N THR A 129 2.02 -5.55 6.64
CA THR A 129 1.00 -4.48 6.66
C THR A 129 1.41 -3.29 7.53
N SER A 130 2.61 -3.31 8.13
CA SER A 130 3.17 -2.24 8.97
C SER A 130 3.32 -0.86 8.30
N GLN A 131 2.85 -0.68 7.06
CA GLN A 131 2.54 0.65 6.52
C GLN A 131 1.33 1.30 7.23
N GLU A 132 0.52 0.53 7.96
CA GLU A 132 -0.60 1.03 8.76
C GLU A 132 -0.43 0.84 10.28
N ALA A 133 0.67 0.21 10.73
CA ALA A 133 1.01 0.11 12.14
C ALA A 133 1.95 1.26 12.52
N GLU A 134 1.37 2.46 12.65
CA GLU A 134 1.90 3.52 13.51
C GLU A 134 1.47 3.30 14.96
#